data_AF-A0A836ZR61-F1
#
_entry.id   AF-A0A836ZR61-F1
#
_cell.length_a   1.000
_cell.length_b   1.000
_cell.length_c   1.000
_cell.angle_alpha   90.00
_cell.angle_beta   90.00
_cell.angle_gamma   90.00
#
_symmetry.space_group_name_H-M   'P 1'
#
loop_
_entity.id
_entity.type
_entity.pdbx_description
1 polymer ?
#
loop_
_entity_poly.entity_id
_entity_poly.type
_entity_poly.pdbx_seq_one_letter_code
_entity_poly.pdbx_strand_id
1 'polypeptide(L)'
;MPLRDDGALRGSLMLAVFTLFGLGLAYSLVATGITGALFSEQATGSLVRVDARVVGSALVAQPFTDARYFQPRPSAAKYDLTAASGSNQARSNPDLLARIATT
;
A
#
# COMPACT_ATOMS: atom_id res chain seq x y z
N MET A 1 -38.73 28.42 -19.61
CA MET A 1 -37.63 29.40 -19.49
C MET A 1 -36.34 28.65 -19.78
N PRO A 2 -35.53 29.02 -20.79
CA PRO A 2 -34.25 28.35 -21.03
C PRO A 2 -33.28 28.71 -19.89
N LEU A 3 -32.69 27.70 -19.23
CA LEU A 3 -31.61 27.90 -18.27
C LEU A 3 -30.39 28.47 -19.02
N ARG A 4 -29.78 29.50 -18.46
CA ARG A 4 -28.57 30.12 -19.01
C ARG A 4 -27.36 29.46 -18.36
N ASP A 5 -26.76 28.50 -19.06
CA ASP A 5 -25.71 27.61 -18.52
C ASP A 5 -24.28 28.14 -18.70
N ASP A 6 -24.13 29.37 -19.21
CA ASP A 6 -22.84 30.00 -19.54
C ASP A 6 -21.83 30.00 -18.36
N GLY A 7 -22.32 30.00 -17.12
CA GLY A 7 -21.49 29.97 -15.90
C GLY A 7 -21.18 28.56 -15.37
N ALA A 8 -21.97 27.56 -15.74
CA ALA A 8 -21.86 26.21 -15.19
C ALA A 8 -20.59 25.50 -15.64
N LEU A 9 -20.20 25.66 -16.91
CA LEU A 9 -18.96 25.09 -17.46
C LEU A 9 -17.69 25.70 -16.84
N ARG A 10 -17.70 27.01 -16.61
CA ARG A 10 -16.56 27.70 -15.97
C ARG A 10 -16.40 27.27 -14.51
N GLY A 11 -17.51 27.20 -13.77
CA GLY A 11 -17.52 26.74 -12.39
C GLY A 11 -17.06 25.29 -12.23
N SER A 12 -17.58 24.38 -13.07
CA SER A 12 -17.19 22.97 -13.04
C SER A 12 -15.72 22.75 -13.42
N LEU A 13 -15.21 23.48 -14.43
CA LEU A 13 -13.80 23.40 -14.82
C LEU A 13 -12.88 23.93 -13.72
N MET A 14 -13.23 25.04 -13.07
CA MET A 14 -12.45 25.57 -11.95
C MET A 14 -12.43 24.62 -10.75
N LEU A 15 -13.58 24.00 -10.44
CA LEU A 15 -13.63 22.97 -9.40
C LEU A 15 -12.75 21.76 -9.74
N ALA A 16 -12.77 21.31 -11.01
CA ALA A 16 -11.94 20.21 -11.47
C ALA A 16 -10.44 20.53 -11.36
N VAL A 17 -10.02 21.72 -11.81
CA VAL A 17 -8.64 22.21 -11.69
C VAL A 17 -8.22 22.31 -10.23
N PHE A 18 -9.05 22.91 -9.38
CA PHE A 18 -8.76 23.02 -7.94
C PHE A 18 -8.63 21.64 -7.28
N THR A 19 -9.51 20.70 -7.60
CA THR A 19 -9.45 19.35 -7.03
C THR A 19 -8.21 18.61 -7.50
N LEU A 20 -7.88 18.68 -8.79
CA LEU A 20 -6.72 18.00 -9.34
C LEU A 20 -5.39 18.58 -8.81
N PHE A 21 -5.23 19.90 -8.84
CA PHE A 21 -3.97 20.53 -8.46
C PHE A 21 -3.87 20.85 -6.98
N GLY A 22 -4.97 21.22 -6.33
CA GLY A 22 -4.99 21.48 -4.89
C GLY A 22 -4.96 20.18 -4.08
N LEU A 23 -5.99 19.35 -4.25
CA LEU A 23 -6.16 18.13 -3.44
C LEU A 23 -5.36 16.94 -3.99
N GLY A 24 -5.11 16.89 -5.29
CA GLY A 24 -4.23 15.88 -5.89
C GLY A 24 -2.76 16.24 -5.71
N LEU A 25 -2.29 17.23 -6.46
CA LEU A 25 -0.86 17.55 -6.55
C LEU A 25 -0.30 18.24 -5.31
N ALA A 26 -0.85 19.39 -4.92
CA ALA A 26 -0.29 20.22 -3.86
C ALA A 26 -0.34 19.48 -2.51
N TYR A 27 -1.47 18.84 -2.19
CA TYR A 27 -1.58 18.00 -1.00
C TYR A 27 -0.53 16.88 -0.96
N SER A 28 -0.37 16.12 -2.06
CA SER A 28 0.62 15.04 -2.11
C SER A 28 2.04 15.54 -1.92
N LEU A 29 2.41 16.66 -2.57
CA LEU A 29 3.74 17.26 -2.43
C LEU A 29 4.01 17.77 -1.02
N VAL A 30 3.03 18.45 -0.40
CA VAL A 30 3.16 18.93 0.97
C VAL A 30 3.30 17.74 1.94
N ALA A 31 2.48 16.71 1.79
CA ALA A 31 2.55 15.50 2.61
C ALA A 31 3.90 14.78 2.46
N THR A 32 4.38 14.58 1.22
CA THR A 32 5.70 13.98 0.96
C THR A 32 6.84 14.85 1.49
N GLY A 33 6.75 16.17 1.35
CA GLY A 33 7.77 17.09 1.86
C GLY A 33 7.87 17.06 3.39
N ILE A 34 6.74 17.14 4.08
CA ILE A 34 6.68 17.10 5.55
C ILE A 34 7.17 15.74 6.08
N THR A 35 6.65 14.64 5.53
CA THR A 35 7.03 13.30 5.99
C THR A 35 8.48 12.97 5.65
N GLY A 36 8.98 13.39 4.48
CA GLY A 36 10.38 13.24 4.11
C GLY A 36 11.34 14.02 5.02
N ALA A 37 10.94 15.21 5.49
CA ALA A 37 11.76 16.03 6.37
C ALA A 37 11.76 15.53 7.83
N LEU A 38 10.60 15.09 8.34
CA LEU A 38 10.46 14.72 9.76
C LEU A 38 10.64 13.21 10.01
N PHE A 39 10.30 12.36 9.05
CA PHE A 39 10.19 10.90 9.20
C PHE A 39 10.77 10.18 7.97
N SER A 40 12.01 10.52 7.59
CA SER A 40 12.65 10.04 6.37
C SER A 40 12.78 8.51 6.30
N GLU A 41 13.06 7.85 7.41
CA GLU A 41 13.20 6.39 7.48
C GLU A 41 11.87 5.68 7.15
N GLN A 42 10.77 6.13 7.75
CA GLN A 42 9.44 5.56 7.53
C GLN A 42 8.89 5.95 6.15
N ALA A 43 9.12 7.19 5.71
CA ALA A 43 8.70 7.66 4.38
C ALA A 43 9.38 6.90 3.23
N THR A 44 10.58 6.35 3.48
CA THR A 44 11.30 5.51 2.51
C THR A 44 11.07 4.01 2.69
N GLY A 45 10.12 3.63 3.55
CA GLY A 45 9.68 2.24 3.73
C GLY A 45 10.42 1.45 4.81
N SER A 46 11.10 2.11 5.75
CA SER A 46 11.78 1.50 6.90
C SER A 46 12.73 0.37 6.48
N LEU A 47 13.62 0.66 5.54
CA LEU A 47 14.51 -0.32 4.93
C LEU A 47 15.59 -0.79 5.91
N VAL A 48 15.75 -2.10 6.03
CA VAL A 48 16.82 -2.72 6.81
C VAL A 48 18.03 -2.95 5.90
N ARG A 49 19.19 -2.49 6.36
CA ARG A 49 20.46 -2.60 5.64
C ARG A 49 21.47 -3.38 6.46
N VAL A 50 22.19 -4.28 5.79
CA VAL A 50 23.38 -4.92 6.33
C VAL A 50 24.53 -4.48 5.42
N ASP A 51 25.53 -3.83 6.01
CA ASP A 51 26.58 -3.10 5.30
C ASP A 51 25.97 -2.04 4.34
N ALA A 52 26.22 -2.18 3.03
CA ALA A 52 25.68 -1.28 2.00
C ALA A 52 24.45 -1.86 1.27
N ARG A 53 24.01 -3.08 1.61
CA ARG A 53 22.93 -3.78 0.89
C ARG A 53 21.62 -3.69 1.63
N VAL A 54 20.56 -3.32 0.91
CA VAL A 54 19.17 -3.43 1.41
C VAL A 54 18.80 -4.92 1.44
N VAL A 55 18.52 -5.43 2.64
CA VAL A 55 18.14 -6.83 2.84
C VAL A 55 16.63 -7.00 3.00
N GLY A 56 15.88 -5.93 3.28
CA GLY A 56 14.44 -5.96 3.41
C GLY A 56 13.87 -4.66 3.98
N SER A 57 12.64 -4.73 4.49
CA SER A 57 11.99 -3.67 5.26
C SER A 57 11.55 -4.24 6.61
N ALA A 58 11.61 -3.43 7.66
CA ALA A 58 11.13 -3.81 8.98
C ALA A 58 9.62 -4.17 8.99
N LEU A 59 8.88 -3.72 7.97
CA LEU A 59 7.43 -3.91 7.87
C LEU A 59 7.02 -5.05 6.93
N VAL A 60 7.99 -5.71 6.27
CA VAL A 60 7.73 -6.73 5.24
C VAL A 60 8.28 -8.08 5.67
N ALA A 61 7.41 -9.08 5.71
CA ALA A 61 7.80 -10.46 5.97
C ALA A 61 8.44 -11.12 4.73
N GLN A 62 9.37 -12.04 4.98
CA GLN A 62 10.08 -12.81 3.96
C GLN A 62 9.85 -14.31 4.14
N PRO A 63 9.99 -15.13 3.08
CA PRO A 63 9.76 -16.57 3.13
C PRO A 63 10.92 -17.32 3.83
N PHE A 64 11.12 -17.12 5.13
CA PHE A 64 12.08 -17.91 5.90
C PHE A 64 11.56 -19.34 6.08
N THR A 65 12.34 -20.33 5.62
CA THR A 65 12.01 -21.76 5.73
C THR A 65 13.04 -22.57 6.52
N ASP A 66 14.25 -22.04 6.70
CA ASP A 66 15.32 -22.69 7.48
C ASP A 66 14.96 -22.76 8.97
N ALA A 67 15.26 -23.91 9.60
CA ALA A 67 14.96 -24.19 11.00
C ALA A 67 15.64 -23.23 11.99
N ARG A 68 16.73 -22.55 11.58
CA ARG A 68 17.41 -21.57 12.42
C ARG A 68 16.65 -20.25 12.59
N TYR A 69 15.66 -19.99 11.74
CA TYR A 69 14.87 -18.77 11.76
C TYR A 69 13.49 -18.99 12.40
N PHE A 70 12.91 -17.90 12.89
CA PHE A 70 11.50 -17.92 13.27
C PHE A 70 10.64 -18.11 12.03
N GLN A 71 9.65 -19.00 12.14
CA GLN A 71 8.75 -19.33 11.05
C GLN A 71 7.68 -18.24 10.91
N PRO A 72 7.62 -17.54 9.75
CA PRO A 72 6.63 -16.51 9.49
C PRO A 72 5.22 -17.11 9.25
N ARG A 73 4.19 -16.29 9.44
CA ARG A 73 2.81 -16.69 9.16
C ARG A 73 2.62 -17.02 7.68
N PRO A 74 1.89 -18.11 7.32
CA PRO A 74 1.68 -18.47 5.93
C PRO A 74 1.10 -17.33 5.09
N SER A 75 1.79 -16.97 4.01
CA SER A 75 1.33 -15.97 3.05
C SER A 75 0.56 -16.64 1.91
N ALA A 76 -0.66 -16.17 1.63
CA ALA A 76 -1.42 -16.60 0.44
C ALA A 76 -0.80 -16.07 -0.86
N ALA A 77 -0.17 -14.90 -0.80
CA ALA A 77 0.55 -14.27 -1.90
C ALA A 77 2.02 -14.71 -2.00
N LYS A 78 2.44 -15.75 -1.28
CA LYS A 78 3.84 -16.25 -1.26
C LYS A 78 4.88 -15.15 -0.95
N TYR A 79 4.51 -14.19 -0.10
CA TYR A 79 5.34 -13.02 0.28
C TYR A 79 5.69 -12.08 -0.89
N ASP A 80 4.93 -12.14 -1.99
CA ASP A 80 5.05 -11.22 -3.12
C ASP A 80 4.45 -9.84 -2.78
N LEU A 81 5.28 -8.81 -2.90
CA LEU A 81 4.93 -7.40 -2.63
C LEU A 81 3.97 -6.81 -3.67
N THR A 82 3.96 -7.34 -4.89
CA THR A 82 3.13 -6.84 -5.98
C THR A 82 1.73 -7.43 -5.97
N ALA A 83 1.57 -8.63 -5.41
CA ALA A 83 0.29 -9.31 -5.29
C ALA A 83 -0.56 -8.79 -4.11
N ALA A 84 0.08 -8.47 -2.97
CA ALA A 84 -0.53 -7.86 -1.78
C ALA A 84 -1.94 -8.40 -1.43
N SER A 85 -2.09 -9.74 -1.40
CA SER A 85 -3.39 -10.41 -1.30
C SER A 85 -3.51 -11.38 -0.12
N GLY A 86 -4.73 -11.53 0.39
CA GLY A 86 -5.12 -12.51 1.40
C GLY A 86 -5.62 -13.83 0.81
N SER A 87 -5.82 -14.85 1.64
CA SER A 87 -6.39 -16.13 1.17
C SER A 87 -7.87 -16.00 0.80
N ASN A 88 -8.61 -15.07 1.41
CA ASN A 88 -10.02 -14.78 1.16
C ASN A 88 -10.95 -16.02 1.19
N GLN A 89 -10.59 -17.05 1.98
CA GLN A 89 -11.38 -18.27 2.13
C GLN A 89 -12.32 -18.16 3.33
N ALA A 90 -13.59 -18.52 3.14
CA ALA A 90 -14.57 -18.62 4.22
C ALA A 90 -14.33 -19.86 5.10
N ARG A 91 -14.86 -19.85 6.32
CA ARG A 91 -14.73 -20.98 7.26
C ARG A 91 -15.27 -22.31 6.73
N SER A 92 -16.31 -22.27 5.90
CA SER A 92 -16.93 -23.45 5.28
C SER A 92 -16.18 -23.97 4.05
N ASN A 93 -15.10 -23.31 3.61
CA ASN A 93 -14.37 -23.70 2.41
C ASN A 93 -13.58 -25.00 2.66
N PRO A 94 -13.82 -26.08 1.88
CA PRO A 94 -13.10 -27.34 2.04
C PRO A 94 -11.58 -27.21 1.85
N ASP A 95 -11.11 -26.34 0.96
CA ASP A 95 -9.68 -26.13 0.71
C ASP A 95 -8.98 -25.51 1.92
N LEU A 96 -9.67 -24.62 2.64
CA LEU A 96 -9.16 -24.03 3.87
C LEU A 96 -9.02 -25.10 4.96
N LEU A 97 -10.06 -25.94 5.11
CA LEU A 97 -10.05 -27.04 6.07
C LEU A 97 -8.92 -28.04 5.77
N ALA A 98 -8.72 -28.40 4.50
CA ALA A 98 -7.62 -29.26 4.07
C ALA A 98 -6.24 -28.64 4.38
N ARG A 99 -6.07 -27.34 4.11
CA ARG A 99 -4.82 -26.62 4.39
C ARG A 99 -4.49 -26.58 5.88
N ILE A 100 -5.47 -26.31 6.73
CA ILE A 100 -5.29 -26.30 8.19
C ILE A 100 -4.91 -27.69 8.68
N ALA A 101 -5.50 -28.76 8.14
CA ALA A 101 -5.16 -30.13 8.51
C ALA A 101 -3.73 -30.55 8.11
N THR A 102 -3.14 -29.87 7.13
CA THR A 102 -1.78 -30.16 6.62
C THR A 102 -0.70 -29.31 7.29
N THR A 103 -1.09 -28.23 7.98
CA THR A 103 -0.17 -27.30 8.66
C THR A 103 0.07 -27.75 10.09
#